data_AF-A0A7S2RZ16-F1
#
_entry.id   AF-A0A7S2RZ16-F1
#
_cell.length_a   1.000
_cell.length_b   1.000
_cell.length_c   1.000
_cell.angle_alpha   90.00
_cell.angle_beta   90.00
_cell.angle_gamma   90.00
#
_symmetry.space_group_name_H-M   'P 1'
#
loop_
_entity.id
_entity.type
_entity.pdbx_description
1 polymer ?
#
loop_
_entity_poly.entity_id
_entity_poly.type
_entity_poly.pdbx_seq_one_letter_code
_entity_poly.pdbx_strand_id
1 'polypeptide(L)'
;MGTTLLYMFFATAGAPGISLASSTIRNSFIPLSLYLSILYSVHGFILWLGRFIWNKTNKSDTANPDQQGMMAPQRLLVASSAAIGGPATAAALAQANGWKSLVVPSLLVGNLGYAMATFLGIAFYSLTAR
;
A
#
# COMPACT_ATOMS: atom_id res chain seq x y z
N MET A 1 -11.22 -7.48 21.25
CA MET A 1 -11.98 -8.23 20.23
C MET A 1 -11.52 -7.92 18.81
N GLY A 2 -11.43 -6.65 18.37
CA GLY A 2 -10.97 -6.33 17.00
C GLY A 2 -9.52 -6.73 16.68
N THR A 3 -8.59 -6.51 17.62
CA THR A 3 -7.15 -6.84 17.44
C THR A 3 -6.89 -8.35 17.33
N THR A 4 -7.59 -9.16 18.12
CA THR A 4 -7.51 -10.63 18.07
C THR A 4 -8.06 -11.18 16.76
N LEU A 5 -9.15 -10.61 16.24
CA LEU A 5 -9.69 -10.97 14.93
C LEU A 5 -8.73 -10.59 13.79
N LEU A 6 -8.07 -9.42 13.90
CA LEU A 6 -7.07 -8.99 12.93
C LEU A 6 -5.86 -9.94 12.90
N TYR A 7 -5.38 -10.39 14.06
CA TYR A 7 -4.29 -11.37 14.12
C TYR A 7 -4.70 -12.74 13.55
N MET A 8 -5.93 -13.19 13.82
CA MET A 8 -6.46 -14.43 13.25
C MET A 8 -6.60 -14.33 11.72
N PHE A 9 -6.99 -13.16 11.20
CA PHE A 9 -7.04 -12.88 9.77
C PHE A 9 -5.66 -12.97 9.11
N PHE A 10 -4.63 -12.31 9.67
CA PHE A 10 -3.28 -12.39 9.10
C PHE A 10 -2.68 -13.80 9.16
N ALA A 11 -2.95 -14.54 10.25
CA ALA A 11 -2.51 -15.93 10.38
C ALA A 11 -3.15 -16.84 9.32
N THR A 12 -4.45 -16.68 9.07
CA THR A 12 -5.17 -17.47 8.04
C THR A 12 -4.80 -17.05 6.62
N ALA A 13 -4.59 -15.76 6.35
CA ALA A 13 -4.13 -15.28 5.05
C ALA A 13 -2.72 -15.81 4.68
N GLY A 14 -1.85 -16.02 5.67
CA GLY A 14 -0.50 -16.58 5.46
C GLY A 14 -0.46 -18.12 5.32
N ALA A 15 -1.47 -18.84 5.81
CA ALA A 15 -1.48 -20.31 5.84
C ALA A 15 -1.39 -20.99 4.46
N PRO A 16 -2.08 -20.53 3.40
CA PRO A 16 -1.94 -21.09 2.05
C PRO A 16 -0.52 -20.96 1.51
N GLY A 17 0.19 -19.86 1.83
CA GLY A 17 1.56 -19.63 1.38
C GLY A 17 2.54 -20.70 1.87
N ILE A 18 2.33 -21.26 3.06
CA ILE A 18 3.18 -22.32 3.63
C ILE A 18 2.97 -23.66 2.90
N SER A 19 1.74 -23.96 2.46
CA SER A 19 1.43 -25.21 1.77
C SER A 19 2.01 -25.26 0.34
N LEU A 20 2.11 -24.11 -0.34
CA LEU A 20 2.74 -24.01 -1.67
C LEU A 20 4.27 -23.80 -1.62
N ALA A 21 4.84 -23.64 -0.41
CA ALA A 21 6.26 -23.32 -0.23
C ALA A 21 7.21 -24.44 -0.65
N SER A 22 6.78 -25.69 -0.51
CA SER A 22 7.61 -26.87 -0.70
C SER A 22 7.94 -27.17 -2.17
N SER A 23 7.11 -26.77 -3.14
CA SER A 23 7.28 -27.11 -4.56
C SER A 23 7.31 -25.91 -5.51
N THR A 24 6.47 -24.90 -5.31
CA THR A 24 6.30 -23.79 -6.28
C THR A 24 7.11 -22.54 -5.89
N ILE A 25 7.16 -22.23 -4.59
CA ILE A 25 7.88 -21.04 -4.10
C ILE A 25 9.39 -21.19 -4.31
N ARG A 26 9.96 -22.40 -4.14
CA ARG A 26 11.41 -22.60 -4.28
C ARG A 26 11.91 -22.30 -5.71
N ASN A 27 11.15 -22.64 -6.73
CA ASN A 27 11.51 -22.38 -8.13
C ASN A 27 11.18 -20.93 -8.55
N SER A 28 10.12 -20.36 -7.98
CA SER A 28 9.67 -18.99 -8.29
C SER A 28 10.27 -17.93 -7.36
N PHE A 29 11.14 -18.33 -6.42
CA PHE A 29 11.67 -17.43 -5.39
C PHE A 29 12.47 -16.27 -6.00
N ILE A 30 13.34 -16.57 -6.97
CA ILE A 30 14.18 -15.57 -7.62
C ILE A 30 13.33 -14.60 -8.45
N PRO A 31 12.43 -15.06 -9.34
CA PRO A 31 11.49 -14.18 -10.05
C PRO A 31 10.63 -13.32 -9.11
N LEU A 32 10.09 -13.90 -8.04
CA LEU A 32 9.25 -13.17 -7.07
C LEU A 32 10.06 -12.11 -6.32
N SER A 33 11.26 -12.45 -5.84
CA SER A 33 12.13 -11.51 -5.14
C SER A 33 12.51 -10.31 -6.03
N LEU A 34 12.87 -10.56 -7.29
CA LEU A 34 13.14 -9.51 -8.27
C LEU A 34 11.89 -8.66 -8.53
N TYR A 35 10.74 -9.28 -8.74
CA TYR A 35 9.48 -8.58 -8.96
C TYR A 35 9.13 -7.68 -7.77
N LEU A 36 9.23 -8.18 -6.53
CA LEU A 36 8.98 -7.39 -5.32
C LEU A 36 10.00 -6.26 -5.18
N SER A 37 11.29 -6.51 -5.43
CA SER A 37 12.32 -5.48 -5.38
C SER A 37 12.04 -4.33 -6.36
N ILE A 38 11.67 -4.66 -7.60
CA ILE A 38 11.31 -3.67 -8.62
C ILE A 38 10.05 -2.90 -8.19
N LEU A 39 9.02 -3.61 -7.73
CA LEU A 39 7.76 -3.02 -7.30
C LEU A 39 7.97 -2.01 -6.15
N TYR A 40 8.68 -2.41 -5.09
CA TYR A 40 8.99 -1.52 -3.96
C TYR A 40 9.88 -0.35 -4.37
N SER A 41 10.84 -0.58 -5.28
CA SER A 41 11.71 0.48 -5.80
C SER A 41 10.92 1.52 -6.59
N VAL A 42 10.04 1.08 -7.49
CA VAL A 42 9.16 1.96 -8.28
C VAL A 42 8.19 2.73 -7.37
N HIS A 43 7.60 2.06 -6.37
CA HIS A 43 6.72 2.72 -5.40
C HIS A 43 7.46 3.82 -4.61
N GLY A 44 8.64 3.49 -4.08
CA GLY A 44 9.49 4.45 -3.39
C GLY A 44 9.90 5.62 -4.29
N PHE A 45 10.23 5.35 -5.55
CA PHE A 45 10.55 6.37 -6.54
C PHE A 45 9.36 7.29 -6.84
N ILE A 46 8.13 6.76 -6.97
CA ILE A 46 6.91 7.55 -7.15
C ILE A 46 6.70 8.52 -5.98
N LEU A 47 6.86 8.04 -4.74
CA LEU A 47 6.68 8.86 -3.55
C LEU A 47 7.76 9.94 -3.43
N TRP A 48 9.01 9.58 -3.75
CA TRP A 48 10.13 10.51 -3.79
C TRP A 48 9.92 11.59 -4.85
N LEU A 49 9.50 11.21 -6.05
CA LEU A 49 9.21 12.14 -7.16
C LEU A 49 8.05 13.07 -6.81
N GLY A 50 6.97 12.54 -6.24
CA GLY A 50 5.84 13.34 -5.76
C GLY A 50 6.25 14.37 -4.71
N ARG A 51 7.08 13.96 -3.74
CA ARG A 51 7.66 14.89 -2.75
C ARG A 51 8.61 15.90 -3.37
N PHE A 52 9.44 15.49 -4.33
CA PHE A 52 10.38 16.37 -5.01
C PHE A 52 9.66 17.48 -5.80
N ILE A 53 8.63 17.12 -6.56
CA ILE A 53 7.81 18.08 -7.32
C ILE A 53 7.11 19.03 -6.36
N TRP A 54 6.46 18.52 -5.30
CA TRP A 54 5.78 19.32 -4.29
C TRP A 54 6.72 20.32 -3.59
N ASN A 55 7.93 19.88 -3.24
CA ASN A 55 8.94 20.74 -2.64
C ASN A 55 9.44 21.83 -3.59
N LYS A 56 9.41 21.58 -4.90
CA LYS A 56 9.81 22.57 -5.92
C LYS A 56 8.70 23.60 -6.16
N THR A 57 7.43 23.19 -6.16
CA THR A 57 6.29 24.09 -6.38
C THR A 57 5.92 24.91 -5.14
N ASN A 58 6.11 24.39 -3.93
CA ASN A 58 5.68 25.03 -2.68
C ASN A 58 6.84 25.58 -1.84
N LYS A 59 7.87 26.11 -2.51
CA LYS A 59 9.07 26.66 -1.87
C LYS A 59 8.79 27.96 -1.07
N SER A 60 7.61 28.57 -1.20
CA SER A 60 7.19 29.81 -0.53
C SER A 60 6.44 29.62 0.79
N ASP A 61 5.84 28.44 1.05
CA ASP A 61 4.96 28.22 2.21
C ASP A 61 5.64 27.45 3.35
N THR A 62 6.96 27.25 3.28
CA THR A 62 7.74 26.49 4.28
C THR A 62 7.93 27.24 5.61
N ALA A 63 7.32 28.42 5.77
CA ALA A 63 7.49 29.26 6.96
C ALA A 63 6.41 29.05 8.04
N ASN A 64 5.35 28.26 7.79
CA ASN A 64 4.28 28.06 8.78
C ASN A 64 4.05 26.57 9.14
N PRO A 65 4.46 26.09 10.33
CA PRO A 65 4.38 24.68 10.74
C PRO A 65 2.93 24.14 10.91
N ASP A 66 1.95 25.03 10.92
CA ASP A 66 0.51 24.82 11.10
C ASP A 66 -0.24 24.66 9.76
N GLN A 67 0.40 24.94 8.63
CA GLN A 67 -0.16 24.70 7.30
C GLN A 67 0.21 23.31 6.77
N GLN A 68 0.01 22.26 7.59
CA GLN A 68 0.14 20.86 7.17
C GLN A 68 -1.00 20.51 6.20
N GLY A 69 -0.87 20.97 4.96
CA GLY A 69 -1.80 20.72 3.86
C GLY A 69 -1.88 19.25 3.47
N MET A 70 -2.37 18.99 2.25
CA MET A 70 -2.64 17.64 1.72
C MET A 70 -1.54 16.59 1.93
N MET A 71 -0.28 17.01 2.13
CA MET A 71 0.94 16.22 2.28
C MET A 71 1.45 16.10 3.73
N ALA A 72 0.58 16.10 4.74
CA ALA A 72 0.98 15.78 6.11
C ALA A 72 1.64 14.38 6.18
N PRO A 73 2.73 14.17 6.96
CA PRO A 73 3.46 12.90 7.01
C PRO A 73 2.57 11.70 7.30
N GLN A 74 1.61 11.85 8.20
CA GLN A 74 0.65 10.82 8.59
C GLN A 74 -0.20 10.35 7.40
N ARG A 75 -0.65 11.29 6.57
CA ARG A 75 -1.46 11.01 5.38
C ARG A 75 -0.65 10.27 4.32
N LEU A 76 0.59 10.69 4.09
CA LEU A 76 1.49 10.07 3.13
C LEU A 76 1.86 8.63 3.54
N LEU A 77 2.11 8.41 4.84
CA LEU A 77 2.40 7.08 5.39
C LEU A 77 1.20 6.15 5.25
N VAL A 78 0.00 6.61 5.61
CA VAL A 78 -1.23 5.82 5.52
C VAL A 78 -1.60 5.54 4.05
N ALA A 79 -1.44 6.51 3.15
CA ALA A 79 -1.69 6.32 1.72
C ALA A 79 -0.69 5.34 1.08
N SER A 80 0.60 5.45 1.41
CA SER A 80 1.63 4.49 0.97
C SER A 80 1.32 3.07 1.48
N SER A 81 0.91 2.96 2.74
CA SER A 81 0.49 1.68 3.34
C SER A 81 -0.75 1.10 2.67
N ALA A 82 -1.72 1.94 2.25
CA ALA A 82 -2.91 1.48 1.52
C ALA A 82 -2.58 0.99 0.11
N ALA A 83 -1.60 1.60 -0.55
CA ALA A 83 -1.18 1.22 -1.90
C ALA A 83 -0.46 -0.14 -1.95
N ILE A 84 0.43 -0.42 -0.99
CA ILE A 84 1.24 -1.64 -0.98
C ILE A 84 0.69 -2.71 -0.04
N GLY A 85 0.32 -2.33 1.18
CA GLY A 85 -0.16 -3.24 2.21
C GLY A 85 -1.67 -3.48 2.19
N GLY A 86 -2.43 -2.66 1.46
CA GLY A 86 -3.87 -2.78 1.31
C GLY A 86 -4.69 -2.11 2.44
N PRO A 87 -6.04 -2.17 2.32
CA PRO A 87 -6.96 -1.40 3.15
C PRO A 87 -6.83 -1.72 4.64
N ALA A 88 -6.77 -3.01 4.97
CA ALA A 88 -6.69 -3.48 6.36
C ALA A 88 -5.38 -3.06 7.05
N THR A 89 -4.25 -3.14 6.33
CA THR A 89 -2.93 -2.75 6.83
C THR A 89 -2.86 -1.25 7.10
N ALA A 90 -3.41 -0.43 6.18
CA ALA A 90 -3.42 1.02 6.33
C ALA A 90 -4.33 1.48 7.48
N ALA A 91 -5.50 0.84 7.64
CA ALA A 91 -6.40 1.08 8.76
C ALA A 91 -5.74 0.70 10.10
N ALA A 92 -5.03 -0.43 10.15
CA ALA A 92 -4.27 -0.85 11.32
C ALA A 92 -3.15 0.15 11.66
N LEU A 93 -2.39 0.64 10.66
CA LEU A 93 -1.35 1.65 10.86
C LEU A 93 -1.92 2.96 11.41
N ALA A 94 -3.05 3.43 10.87
CA ALA A 94 -3.72 4.63 11.35
C ALA A 94 -4.22 4.45 12.80
N GLN A 95 -4.81 3.29 13.11
CA GLN A 95 -5.31 2.97 14.44
C GLN A 95 -4.18 2.85 15.48
N ALA A 96 -3.06 2.21 15.12
CA ALA A 96 -1.90 2.03 16.00
C ALA A 96 -1.24 3.35 16.39
N ASN A 97 -1.23 4.34 15.49
CA ASN A 97 -0.68 5.68 15.73
C ASN A 97 -1.72 6.69 16.26
N GLY A 98 -2.94 6.26 16.57
CA GLY A 98 -4.00 7.13 17.08
C GLY A 98 -4.63 8.07 16.06
N TRP A 99 -4.36 7.88 14.76
CA TRP A 99 -4.85 8.71 13.66
C TRP A 99 -6.26 8.31 13.21
N LYS A 100 -7.25 8.40 14.12
CA LYS A 100 -8.62 7.92 13.89
C LYS A 100 -9.30 8.54 12.66
N SER A 101 -9.03 9.82 12.37
CA SER A 101 -9.57 10.52 11.19
C SER A 101 -9.07 9.93 9.86
N LEU A 102 -7.97 9.18 9.88
CA LEU A 102 -7.35 8.57 8.70
C LEU A 102 -7.79 7.11 8.45
N VAL A 103 -8.53 6.50 9.38
CA VAL A 103 -8.96 5.09 9.26
C VAL A 103 -9.99 4.90 8.14
N VAL A 104 -11.04 5.73 8.11
CA VAL A 104 -12.07 5.67 7.06
C VAL A 104 -11.51 5.99 5.68
N PRO A 105 -10.77 7.11 5.47
CA PRO A 105 -10.24 7.41 4.14
C PRO A 105 -9.21 6.39 3.65
N SER A 106 -8.46 5.73 4.54
CA SER A 106 -7.50 4.69 4.12
C SER A 106 -8.17 3.43 3.62
N LEU A 107 -9.27 2.99 4.25
CA LEU A 107 -10.10 1.88 3.78
C LEU A 107 -10.70 2.20 2.40
N LEU A 108 -11.20 3.42 2.22
CA LEU A 108 -11.80 3.87 0.96
C LEU A 108 -10.81 3.88 -0.19
N VAL A 109 -9.64 4.51 0.01
CA VAL A 109 -8.56 4.56 -1.00
C VAL A 109 -8.05 3.16 -1.32
N GLY A 110 -7.84 2.32 -0.30
CA GLY A 110 -7.39 0.94 -0.49
C GLY A 110 -8.40 0.12 -1.31
N ASN A 111 -9.69 0.16 -0.96
CA ASN A 111 -10.72 -0.62 -1.65
C ASN A 111 -10.95 -0.14 -3.08
N LEU A 112 -10.97 1.18 -3.31
CA LEU A 112 -11.12 1.74 -4.66
C LEU A 112 -9.92 1.38 -5.54
N GLY A 113 -8.70 1.50 -5.02
CA GLY A 113 -7.50 1.10 -5.74
C GLY A 113 -7.53 -0.38 -6.10
N TYR A 114 -7.93 -1.23 -5.15
CA TYR A 114 -8.05 -2.67 -5.38
C TYR A 114 -9.10 -2.99 -6.46
N ALA A 115 -10.30 -2.39 -6.37
CA ALA A 115 -11.35 -2.57 -7.35
C ALA A 115 -10.88 -2.18 -8.76
N MET A 116 -10.29 -0.99 -8.91
CA MET A 116 -9.78 -0.54 -10.21
C MET A 116 -8.66 -1.46 -10.75
N ALA A 117 -7.70 -1.83 -9.90
CA ALA A 117 -6.62 -2.72 -10.30
C ALA A 117 -7.12 -4.10 -10.73
N THR A 118 -8.14 -4.65 -10.06
CA THR A 118 -8.76 -5.93 -10.44
C THR A 118 -9.37 -5.85 -11.84
N PHE A 119 -10.20 -4.85 -12.14
CA PHE A 119 -10.82 -4.73 -13.46
C PHE A 119 -9.79 -4.49 -14.56
N LEU A 120 -8.82 -3.62 -14.32
CA LEU A 120 -7.73 -3.37 -15.28
C LEU A 120 -6.86 -4.60 -15.49
N GLY A 121 -6.56 -5.36 -14.44
CA GLY A 121 -5.78 -6.60 -14.53
C GLY A 121 -6.50 -7.69 -15.33
N ILE A 122 -7.80 -7.86 -15.12
CA ILE A 122 -8.62 -8.81 -15.90
C ILE A 122 -8.69 -8.37 -17.37
N ALA A 123 -8.88 -7.07 -17.63
CA ALA A 123 -8.90 -6.53 -18.99
C ALA A 123 -7.55 -6.69 -19.70
N PHE A 124 -6.44 -6.46 -19.00
CA PHE A 124 -5.11 -6.70 -19.53
C PHE A 124 -4.89 -8.19 -19.81
N TYR A 125 -5.20 -9.06 -18.85
CA TYR A 125 -5.08 -10.51 -19.06
C TYR A 125 -5.90 -10.99 -20.25
N SER A 126 -7.16 -10.56 -20.38
CA SER A 126 -8.00 -10.96 -21.51
C SER A 126 -7.50 -10.44 -22.86
N LEU A 127 -6.79 -9.31 -22.88
CA LEU A 127 -6.14 -8.78 -24.08
C LEU A 127 -4.89 -9.58 -24.47
N THR A 128 -4.06 -9.95 -23.49
CA THR A 128 -2.76 -10.62 -23.72
C THR A 128 -2.88 -12.14 -23.79
N ALA A 129 -3.97 -12.74 -23.29
CA ALA A 129 -4.23 -14.18 -23.33
C ALA A 129 -4.92 -14.65 -24.63
N ARG A 130 -5.02 -13.77 -25.63
CA ARG A 130 -5.31 -14.14 -27.02
C ARG A 130 -4.03 -14.58 -27.73
#